data_AF-A0AAV3Z7T3-F1
#
_entry.id   AF-A0AAV3Z7T3-F1
#
_cell.length_a   1.000
_cell.length_b   1.000
_cell.length_c   1.000
_cell.angle_alpha   90.00
_cell.angle_beta   90.00
_cell.angle_gamma   90.00
#
_symmetry.space_group_name_H-M   'P 1'
#
loop_
_entity.id
_entity.type
_entity.pdbx_description
1 polymer ?
#
loop_
_entity_poly.entity_id
_entity_poly.type
_entity_poly.pdbx_seq_one_letter_code
_entity_poly.pdbx_strand_id
1 'polypeptide(L)' 'MPVRKEDAHRALELLEDYHTRLTKPQDRPLKTAIERVIRIFKSRLFQALL' A
#
# COMPACT_ATOMS: atom_id res chain seq x y z
N MET A 1 -1.02 0.97 -20.44
CA MET A 1 0.23 1.67 -20.09
C MET A 1 1.00 0.79 -19.12
N PRO A 2 2.23 0.36 -19.40
CA PRO A 2 3.00 -0.45 -18.47
C PRO A 2 3.35 0.41 -17.24
N VAL A 3 2.90 -0.03 -16.07
CA VAL A 3 3.27 0.60 -14.80
C VAL A 3 4.75 0.29 -14.58
N ARG A 4 5.58 1.33 -14.41
CA ARG A 4 7.01 1.12 -14.12
C ARG A 4 7.11 0.65 -12.67
N LYS A 5 8.02 -0.28 -12.36
CA LYS A 5 8.27 -0.75 -10.98
C LYS A 5 8.47 0.40 -10.00
N GLU A 6 9.15 1.45 -10.45
CA GLU A 6 9.42 2.68 -9.68
C GLU A 6 8.11 3.39 -9.26
N ASP A 7 7.12 3.47 -10.14
CA ASP A 7 5.83 4.11 -9.86
C ASP A 7 5.04 3.30 -8.82
N ALA A 8 5.10 1.97 -8.88
CA ALA A 8 4.45 1.09 -7.92
C ALA A 8 5.08 1.19 -6.51
N HIS A 9 6.41 1.31 -6.43
CA HIS A 9 7.10 1.52 -5.15
C HIS A 9 6.78 2.90 -4.56
N ARG A 10 6.81 3.96 -5.38
CA ARG A 10 6.46 5.32 -4.96
C ARG A 10 5.01 5.43 -4.50
N ALA A 11 4.08 4.75 -5.19
CA ALA A 11 2.68 4.68 -4.78
C ALA A 11 2.52 3.95 -3.43
N LEU A 12 3.33 2.91 -3.18
CA LEU A 12 3.31 2.18 -1.92
C LEU A 12 3.82 3.04 -0.75
N GLU A 13 4.90 3.81 -0.93
CA GLU A 13 5.40 4.75 0.08
C GLU A 13 4.34 5.79 0.47
N LEU A 14 3.67 6.40 -0.52
CA LEU A 14 2.59 7.36 -0.26
C LEU A 14 1.41 6.74 0.50
N LEU A 15 1.11 5.47 0.25
CA LEU A 15 0.06 4.73 0.93
C LEU A 15 0.44 4.40 2.39
N GLU A 16 1.70 4.05 2.64
CA GLU A 16 2.24 3.83 3.98
C GLU A 16 2.24 5.13 4.79
N ASP A 17 2.68 6.23 4.19
CA ASP A 17 2.61 7.57 4.79
C ASP A 17 1.18 7.94 5.17
N TYR A 18 0.21 7.69 4.29
CA TYR A 18 -1.21 7.95 4.59
C TYR A 18 -1.71 7.06 5.73
N HIS A 19 -1.35 5.78 5.74
CA HIS A 19 -1.70 4.84 6.81
C HIS A 19 -1.19 5.28 8.19
N THR A 20 0.01 5.85 8.28
CA THR A 20 0.54 6.39 9.54
C THR A 20 -0.23 7.60 10.06
N ARG A 21 -0.82 8.39 9.15
CA ARG A 21 -1.62 9.59 9.50
C ARG A 21 -3.05 9.24 9.95
N LEU A 22 -3.51 8.01 9.73
CA LEU A 22 -4.80 7.51 10.23
C LEU A 22 -4.68 7.13 11.72
N THR A 23 -5.02 8.09 12.58
CA THR A 23 -4.97 7.96 14.04
C THR A 23 -6.35 7.97 14.70
N LYS A 24 -7.40 8.35 13.98
CA LYS A 24 -8.75 8.44 14.56
C LYS A 24 -9.36 7.04 14.71
N PRO A 25 -10.13 6.78 15.79
CA PRO A 25 -10.76 5.48 16.01
C PRO A 25 -11.75 5.10 14.90
N GLN A 26 -12.40 6.07 14.26
CA GLN A 26 -13.27 5.85 13.10
C GLN A 26 -12.53 5.37 11.84
N ASP A 27 -11.22 5.59 11.75
CA ASP A 27 -10.41 5.22 10.58
C ASP A 27 -9.94 3.77 10.65
N ARG A 28 -10.21 3.05 11.75
CA ARG A 28 -9.75 1.67 11.98
C ARG A 28 -10.13 0.69 10.86
N PRO A 29 -11.33 0.73 10.26
CA PRO A 29 -11.67 -0.12 9.11
C PRO A 29 -10.81 0.21 7.87
N LEU A 30 -10.63 1.49 7.59
CA LEU A 30 -9.81 1.98 6.47
C LEU A 30 -8.34 1.59 6.65
N LYS A 31 -7.82 1.78 7.87
CA LYS A 31 -6.46 1.40 8.26
C LYS A 31 -6.20 -0.10 8.02
N THR A 32 -7.13 -0.95 8.46
CA THR A 32 -7.07 -2.40 8.25
C THR A 32 -7.11 -2.78 6.76
N ALA A 33 -7.92 -2.08 5.95
CA ALA A 33 -7.98 -2.32 4.51
C ALA A 33 -6.66 -1.94 3.82
N ILE A 34 -6.08 -0.79 4.16
CA ILE A 34 -4.81 -0.31 3.61
C ILE A 34 -3.67 -1.26 3.99
N GLU A 35 -3.61 -1.73 5.23
CA GLU A 35 -2.59 -2.67 5.70
C GLU A 35 -2.60 -3.99 4.91
N ARG A 36 -3.79 -4.50 4.55
CA ARG A 36 -3.92 -5.67 3.66
C ARG A 36 -3.39 -5.39 2.27
N VAL A 37 -3.67 -4.22 1.69
CA VAL A 37 -3.16 -3.84 0.37
C VAL A 37 -1.65 -3.74 0.37
N ILE A 38 -1.05 -3.12 1.39
CA ILE A 38 0.41 -3.04 1.56
C ILE A 38 1.03 -4.44 1.65
N ARG A 39 0.42 -5.34 2.41
CA ARG A 39 0.89 -6.73 2.54
C ARG A 39 0.85 -7.50 1.22
N ILE A 40 -0.18 -7.27 0.40
CA ILE A 40 -0.30 -7.88 -0.94
C ILE A 40 0.77 -7.32 -1.87
N PHE A 41 0.99 -6.01 -1.87
CA PHE A 41 2.02 -5.36 -2.68
C PHE A 41 3.45 -5.80 -2.32
N LYS A 42 3.71 -6.04 -1.03
CA LYS A 42 4.98 -6.60 -0.53
C LYS A 42 5.11 -8.11 -0.73
N SER A 43 4.06 -8.79 -1.20
CA SER A 43 4.14 -10.21 -1.50
C SER A 43 5.10 -10.45 -2.66
N ARG A 44 5.99 -11.44 -2.49
CA ARG A 44 6.92 -11.90 -3.53
C ARG A 44 6.22 -12.22 -4.86
N LEU A 45 4.98 -12.71 -4.80
CA LEU A 45 4.19 -13.00 -5.99
C LEU A 45 3.87 -11.73 -6.78
N PHE A 46 3.43 -10.66 -6.10
CA PHE A 46 3.04 -9.42 -6.76
C PHE A 46 4.25 -8.64 -7.29
N GLN A 47 5.35 -8.61 -6.52
CA GLN A 47 6.61 -8.01 -6.96
C GLN A 47 7.26 -8.72 -8.16
N ALA A 48 7.00 -10.02 -8.33
CA ALA A 48 7.45 -10.80 -9.49
C ALA A 48 6.57 -10.61 -10.74
N LEU A 49 5.32 -10.14 -10.56
CA LEU A 49 4.38 -9.84 -11.66
C LEU A 49 4.49 -8.40 -12.18
N LEU A 50 5.03 -7.49 -11.36
CA LEU A 50 5.50 -6.16 -11.76
C LEU A 50 6.83 -6.28 -12.51
#